data_AF-A0A356TRD3-F1
#
_entry.id   AF-A0A356TRD3-F1
#
_cell.length_a   1.000
_cell.length_b   1.000
_cell.length_c   1.000
_cell.angle_alpha   90.00
_cell.angle_beta   90.00
_cell.angle_gamma   90.00
#
_symmetry.space_group_name_H-M   'P 1'
#
loop_
_entity.id
_entity.type
_entity.pdbx_description
1 polymer ?
#
loop_
_entity_poly.entity_id
_entity_poly.type
_entity_poly.pdbx_seq_one_letter_code
_entity_poly.pdbx_strand_id
1 'polypeptide(L)'
;MDGPLGGLRNTGGWDEQFAIFNINNPEGLRDTIRQSALELILLAHMLPTLELDASACEGFVGPAQLAIDTRSTALMGHSMGATIAPLVVALEPLYRALILSGAGASWIHNVMEKESPIHVRPAAEALLRYTARGRTLTRHDPVLSLLQWVGEVADPQVYAASVITPEQPRHVLMFQGILDTYIPPPVANALSLALGLDLAGGDLDAAFADRFVPLSAVIDLAGRNALSLPVTGNAMGGASTAVVVQHDEDGVEDGHEVVFQRPEPPRQYRCFLQSLGASAAPTVVARDDGCP
;
A
#
# COMPACT_ATOMS: atom_id res chain seq x y z
N MET A 1 11.61 -9.09 9.22
CA MET A 1 12.72 -8.84 8.28
C MET A 1 12.87 -7.34 8.24
N ASP A 2 13.97 -6.83 8.80
CA ASP A 2 14.25 -5.39 8.76
C ASP A 2 14.65 -5.04 7.34
N GLY A 3 13.99 -4.02 6.78
CA GLY A 3 14.35 -3.49 5.46
C GLY A 3 15.79 -2.95 5.44
N PRO A 4 16.35 -2.69 4.24
CA PRO A 4 17.58 -1.94 4.11
C PRO A 4 17.45 -0.60 4.86
N LEU A 5 18.45 -0.27 5.67
CA LEU A 5 18.48 0.92 6.54
C LEU A 5 17.44 0.93 7.67
N GLY A 6 16.80 -0.21 7.96
CA GLY A 6 15.94 -0.39 9.14
C GLY A 6 16.62 -1.16 10.26
N GLY A 7 16.19 -0.94 11.51
CA GLY A 7 16.59 -1.74 12.66
C GLY A 7 18.11 -1.88 12.82
N LEU A 8 18.61 -3.11 12.94
CA LEU A 8 20.06 -3.37 13.10
C LEU A 8 20.91 -2.97 11.89
N ARG A 9 20.28 -2.74 10.73
CA ARG A 9 20.95 -2.33 9.49
C ARG A 9 21.04 -0.81 9.35
N ASN A 10 20.37 -0.07 10.23
CA ASN A 10 20.47 1.38 10.32
C ASN A 10 21.70 1.81 11.14
N THR A 11 22.90 1.50 10.66
CA THR A 11 24.15 1.79 11.39
C THR A 11 24.41 3.28 11.59
N GLY A 12 23.73 4.14 10.82
CA GLY A 12 23.82 5.60 10.91
C GLY A 12 22.82 6.23 11.88
N GLY A 13 21.87 5.46 12.43
CA GLY A 13 20.81 5.98 13.29
C GLY A 13 19.94 7.03 12.60
N TRP A 14 19.73 6.88 11.28
CA TRP A 14 18.93 7.81 10.49
C TRP A 14 17.44 7.63 10.77
N ASP A 15 16.65 8.68 10.58
CA ASP A 15 15.20 8.55 10.60
C ASP A 15 14.74 7.69 9.40
N GLU A 16 14.15 6.54 9.70
CA GLU A 16 13.74 5.54 8.70
C GLU A 16 12.71 6.11 7.71
N GLN A 17 11.91 7.10 8.13
CA GLN A 17 10.94 7.79 7.26
C GLN A 17 11.60 8.48 6.07
N PHE A 18 12.86 8.90 6.20
CA PHE A 18 13.64 9.50 5.13
C PHE A 18 14.67 8.53 4.54
N ALA A 19 15.23 7.66 5.37
CA ALA A 19 16.33 6.78 4.99
C ALA A 19 15.94 5.85 3.83
N ILE A 20 14.72 5.31 3.83
CA ILE A 20 14.26 4.39 2.78
C ILE A 20 14.23 5.05 1.39
N PHE A 21 13.86 6.33 1.33
CA PHE A 21 13.79 7.06 0.06
C PHE A 21 15.14 7.62 -0.37
N ASN A 22 16.09 7.78 0.55
CA ASN A 22 17.49 8.16 0.27
C ASN A 22 17.65 9.23 -0.83
N ILE A 23 16.84 10.29 -0.78
CA ILE A 23 16.67 11.27 -1.89
C ILE A 23 17.96 11.98 -2.31
N ASN A 24 18.96 12.02 -1.42
CA ASN A 24 20.27 12.60 -1.68
C ASN A 24 21.23 11.64 -2.42
N ASN A 25 20.84 10.38 -2.56
CA ASN A 25 21.57 9.35 -3.31
C ASN A 25 20.62 8.73 -4.35
N PRO A 26 20.69 9.14 -5.63
CA PRO A 26 19.81 8.61 -6.68
C PRO A 26 19.83 7.10 -6.86
N GLU A 27 20.99 6.44 -6.62
CA GLU A 27 21.07 4.98 -6.63
C GLU A 27 20.29 4.40 -5.44
N GLY A 28 20.45 4.99 -4.26
CA GLY A 28 19.71 4.64 -3.05
C GLY A 28 18.20 4.83 -3.19
N LEU A 29 17.75 5.97 -3.71
CA LEU A 29 16.34 6.26 -3.99
C LEU A 29 15.68 5.16 -4.82
N ARG A 30 16.42 4.67 -5.81
CA ARG A 30 15.96 3.63 -6.73
C ARG A 30 16.03 2.24 -6.11
N ASP A 31 17.15 1.90 -5.50
CA ASP A 31 17.50 0.50 -5.22
C ASP A 31 17.18 0.07 -3.79
N THR A 32 16.99 0.99 -2.84
CA THR A 32 16.64 0.64 -1.45
C THR A 32 15.27 -0.07 -1.40
N ILE A 33 14.25 0.50 -2.06
CA ILE A 33 12.91 -0.09 -2.14
C ILE A 33 12.94 -1.44 -2.87
N ARG A 34 13.68 -1.51 -3.98
CA ARG A 34 13.81 -2.74 -4.79
C ARG A 34 14.55 -3.84 -4.04
N GLN A 35 15.56 -3.48 -3.25
CA GLN A 35 16.25 -4.41 -2.38
C GLN A 35 15.31 -4.94 -1.30
N SER A 36 14.53 -4.08 -0.63
CA SER A 36 13.49 -4.54 0.30
C SER A 36 12.53 -5.53 -0.34
N ALA A 37 12.13 -5.25 -1.59
CA ALA A 37 11.23 -6.12 -2.31
C ALA A 37 11.87 -7.51 -2.55
N LEU A 38 13.11 -7.56 -3.04
CA LEU A 38 13.85 -8.82 -3.24
C LEU A 38 13.99 -9.62 -1.95
N GLU A 39 14.23 -8.96 -0.82
CA GLU A 39 14.34 -9.63 0.49
C GLU A 39 13.00 -10.25 0.95
N LEU A 40 11.87 -9.59 0.67
CA LEU A 40 10.54 -10.15 0.93
C LEU A 40 10.18 -11.30 -0.03
N ILE A 41 10.63 -11.22 -1.29
CA ILE A 41 10.54 -12.35 -2.23
C ILE A 41 11.30 -13.55 -1.66
N LEU A 42 12.56 -13.37 -1.26
CA LEU A 42 13.36 -14.43 -0.64
C LEU A 42 12.69 -15.01 0.61
N LEU A 43 12.10 -14.16 1.45
CA LEU A 43 11.34 -14.61 2.63
C LEU A 43 10.20 -15.56 2.23
N ALA A 44 9.44 -15.27 1.18
CA ALA A 44 8.35 -16.14 0.70
C ALA A 44 8.83 -17.57 0.39
N HIS A 45 10.03 -17.71 -0.18
CA HIS A 45 10.64 -19.02 -0.49
C HIS A 45 11.31 -19.68 0.72
N MET A 46 11.69 -18.90 1.74
CA MET A 46 12.25 -19.43 2.99
C MET A 46 11.16 -19.94 3.95
N LEU A 47 9.99 -19.30 3.99
CA LEU A 47 8.90 -19.65 4.92
C LEU A 47 8.53 -21.15 4.94
N PRO A 48 8.41 -21.87 3.80
CA PRO A 48 8.11 -23.30 3.80
C PRO A 48 9.22 -24.19 4.39
N THR A 49 10.43 -23.65 4.54
CA THR A 49 11.60 -24.38 5.08
C THR A 49 11.79 -24.17 6.58
N LEU A 50 11.00 -23.28 7.19
CA LEU A 50 11.07 -23.01 8.63
C LEU A 50 10.28 -24.06 9.42
N GLU A 51 11.00 -24.78 10.28
CA GLU A 51 10.42 -25.62 11.32
C GLU A 51 10.51 -24.89 12.67
N LEU A 52 9.38 -24.76 13.36
CA LEU A 52 9.27 -24.14 14.66
C LEU A 52 9.11 -25.22 15.73
N ASP A 53 10.01 -25.21 16.71
CA ASP A 53 9.90 -26.07 17.89
C ASP A 53 8.93 -25.44 18.91
N ALA A 54 7.72 -25.97 18.93
CA ALA A 54 6.64 -25.58 19.84
C ALA A 54 6.72 -26.26 21.21
N SER A 55 7.73 -27.10 21.48
CA SER A 55 7.89 -27.75 22.80
C SER A 55 8.11 -26.75 23.93
N ALA A 56 8.62 -25.55 23.62
CA ALA A 56 8.81 -24.45 24.55
C ALA A 56 7.56 -23.55 24.73
N CYS A 57 6.47 -23.78 23.97
CA CYS A 57 5.26 -22.97 24.06
C CYS A 57 4.36 -23.45 25.20
N GLU A 58 4.36 -22.73 26.33
CA GLU A 58 3.49 -23.03 27.46
C GLU A 58 2.00 -23.06 27.05
N GLY A 59 1.31 -24.14 27.41
CA GLY A 59 -0.12 -24.33 27.09
C GLY A 59 -0.43 -24.78 25.67
N PHE A 60 0.56 -24.97 24.80
CA PHE A 60 0.35 -25.50 23.45
C PHE A 60 0.06 -27.01 23.48
N VAL A 61 -0.98 -27.43 22.77
CA VAL A 61 -1.35 -28.85 22.59
C VAL A 61 -1.29 -29.16 21.09
N GLY A 62 -0.23 -29.85 20.68
CA GLY A 62 0.03 -30.16 19.28
C GLY A 62 1.37 -30.87 19.07
N PRO A 63 1.77 -31.11 17.82
CA PRO A 63 3.09 -31.67 17.53
C PRO A 63 4.20 -30.70 17.95
N ALA A 64 5.34 -31.24 18.41
CA ALA A 64 6.48 -30.44 18.83
C ALA A 64 7.08 -29.63 17.68
N GLN A 65 7.06 -30.16 16.45
CA GLN A 65 7.51 -29.44 15.25
C GLN A 65 6.29 -28.93 14.48
N LEU A 66 6.28 -27.61 14.23
CA LEU A 66 5.29 -26.94 13.41
C LEU A 66 5.95 -26.42 12.14
N ALA A 67 5.25 -26.55 11.01
CA ALA A 67 5.60 -25.92 9.75
C ALA A 67 4.61 -24.79 9.44
N ILE A 68 5.08 -23.77 8.72
CA ILE A 68 4.23 -22.65 8.28
C ILE A 68 3.46 -23.10 7.02
N ASP A 69 2.13 -23.05 7.07
CA ASP A 69 1.28 -23.29 5.90
C ASP A 69 1.30 -22.07 4.97
N THR A 70 1.94 -22.21 3.81
CA THR A 70 2.07 -21.16 2.79
C THR A 70 1.09 -21.29 1.63
N ARG A 71 0.05 -22.13 1.74
CA ARG A 71 -0.96 -22.31 0.67
C ARG A 71 -1.82 -21.06 0.43
N SER A 72 -1.97 -20.23 1.46
CA SER A 72 -2.78 -19.01 1.43
C SER A 72 -2.02 -17.86 2.10
N THR A 73 -0.90 -17.45 1.49
CA THR A 73 -0.09 -16.36 1.99
C THR A 73 -0.60 -15.01 1.46
N ALA A 74 -0.73 -14.04 2.37
CA ALA A 74 -1.00 -12.65 2.06
C ALA A 74 0.20 -11.79 2.46
N LEU A 75 0.44 -10.71 1.73
CA LEU A 75 1.39 -9.67 2.11
C LEU A 75 0.62 -8.42 2.51
N MET A 76 0.91 -7.89 3.69
CA MET A 76 0.38 -6.59 4.14
C MET A 76 1.49 -5.55 4.15
N GLY A 77 1.23 -4.41 3.52
CA GLY A 77 2.12 -3.25 3.53
C GLY A 77 1.39 -2.04 4.07
N HIS A 78 1.98 -1.36 5.05
CA HIS A 78 1.51 -0.07 5.54
C HIS A 78 2.61 0.98 5.36
N SER A 79 2.26 2.19 4.92
CA SER A 79 3.19 3.31 4.71
C SER A 79 4.36 2.93 3.80
N MET A 80 5.60 2.97 4.30
CA MET A 80 6.79 2.44 3.64
C MET A 80 6.59 1.01 3.11
N GLY A 81 5.97 0.13 3.90
CA GLY A 81 5.67 -1.23 3.48
C GLY A 81 4.71 -1.29 2.28
N ALA A 82 3.80 -0.32 2.16
CA ALA A 82 2.89 -0.21 1.02
C ALA A 82 3.58 0.31 -0.25
N THR A 83 4.72 0.99 -0.12
CA THR A 83 5.58 1.34 -1.27
C THR A 83 6.31 0.10 -1.80
N ILE A 84 6.68 -0.84 -0.91
CA ILE A 84 7.46 -2.03 -1.24
C ILE A 84 6.57 -3.19 -1.72
N ALA A 85 5.46 -3.45 -1.03
CA ALA A 85 4.66 -4.66 -1.22
C ALA A 85 4.12 -4.87 -2.66
N PRO A 86 3.71 -3.84 -3.42
CA PRO A 86 3.31 -4.01 -4.82
C PRO A 86 4.43 -4.55 -5.71
N LEU A 87 5.68 -4.15 -5.49
CA LEU A 87 6.85 -4.66 -6.23
C LEU A 87 7.06 -6.15 -5.95
N VAL A 88 6.90 -6.54 -4.68
CA VAL A 88 7.03 -7.95 -4.24
C VAL A 88 5.98 -8.78 -4.94
N VAL A 89 4.71 -8.41 -4.77
CA VAL A 89 3.59 -9.21 -5.28
C VAL A 89 3.63 -9.26 -6.80
N ALA A 90 3.99 -8.19 -7.51
CA ALA A 90 4.13 -8.23 -8.96
C ALA A 90 5.11 -9.31 -9.47
N LEU A 91 6.12 -9.67 -8.67
CA LEU A 91 7.18 -10.61 -9.05
C LEU A 91 7.10 -11.97 -8.34
N GLU A 92 6.33 -12.09 -7.26
CA GLU A 92 6.27 -13.28 -6.42
C GLU A 92 4.87 -13.91 -6.40
N PRO A 93 4.67 -15.07 -7.07
CA PRO A 93 3.37 -15.73 -7.17
C PRO A 93 2.87 -16.38 -5.87
N LEU A 94 3.73 -16.64 -4.88
CA LEU A 94 3.31 -17.27 -3.61
C LEU A 94 2.35 -16.40 -2.79
N TYR A 95 2.41 -15.07 -2.97
CA TYR A 95 1.45 -14.15 -2.36
C TYR A 95 0.15 -14.12 -3.16
N ARG A 96 -0.92 -14.70 -2.60
CA ARG A 96 -2.26 -14.73 -3.22
C ARG A 96 -3.07 -13.45 -2.96
N ALA A 97 -2.70 -12.71 -1.93
CA ALA A 97 -3.38 -11.47 -1.58
C ALA A 97 -2.42 -10.36 -1.13
N LEU A 98 -2.81 -9.13 -1.41
CA LEU A 98 -2.11 -7.91 -1.04
C LEU A 98 -3.06 -7.02 -0.21
N ILE A 99 -2.63 -6.65 0.99
CA ILE A 99 -3.35 -5.71 1.85
C ILE A 99 -2.50 -4.43 1.96
N LEU A 100 -3.10 -3.28 1.68
CA LEU A 100 -2.41 -1.99 1.63
C LEU A 100 -3.06 -0.98 2.55
N SER A 101 -2.26 -0.14 3.22
CA SER A 101 -2.71 1.03 3.99
C SER A 101 -1.64 2.12 3.92
N GLY A 102 -2.02 3.40 3.99
CA GLY A 102 -1.05 4.49 3.79
C GLY A 102 -0.30 4.32 2.47
N ALA A 103 -1.03 3.91 1.44
CA ALA A 103 -0.50 3.40 0.18
C ALA A 103 -0.75 4.41 -0.92
N GLY A 104 0.28 4.74 -1.68
CA GLY A 104 0.21 5.70 -2.75
C GLY A 104 1.33 5.50 -3.74
N ALA A 105 1.29 6.27 -4.82
CA ALA A 105 2.24 6.15 -5.91
C ALA A 105 2.47 7.50 -6.60
N SER A 106 3.28 7.50 -7.65
CA SER A 106 3.73 8.70 -8.37
C SER A 106 4.59 9.63 -7.52
N TRP A 107 5.86 9.74 -7.88
CA TRP A 107 6.77 10.75 -7.36
C TRP A 107 6.27 12.19 -7.60
N ILE A 108 5.60 12.43 -8.74
CA ILE A 108 5.00 13.73 -9.02
C ILE A 108 3.92 14.06 -7.99
N HIS A 109 2.97 13.14 -7.76
CA HIS A 109 1.92 13.36 -6.75
C HIS A 109 2.51 13.49 -5.34
N ASN A 110 3.51 12.69 -4.99
CA ASN A 110 4.20 12.84 -3.71
C ASN A 110 4.83 14.23 -3.54
N VAL A 111 5.50 14.77 -4.56
CA VAL A 111 6.06 16.13 -4.46
C VAL A 111 4.97 17.19 -4.37
N MET A 112 3.91 17.05 -5.15
CA MET A 112 2.88 18.09 -5.26
C MET A 112 1.96 18.16 -4.05
N GLU A 113 1.67 17.02 -3.41
CA GLU A 113 0.55 16.89 -2.48
C GLU A 113 0.96 16.52 -1.05
N LYS A 114 2.10 15.84 -0.83
CA LYS A 114 2.51 15.34 0.50
C LYS A 114 2.78 16.48 1.49
N GLU A 115 2.16 16.40 2.66
CA GLU A 115 2.22 17.42 3.72
C GLU A 115 3.11 16.99 4.89
N SER A 116 3.13 15.70 5.22
CA SER A 116 3.86 15.15 6.36
C SER A 116 4.95 14.14 5.93
N PRO A 117 6.07 14.06 6.68
CA PRO A 117 6.43 14.86 7.87
C PRO A 117 6.91 16.28 7.54
N ILE A 118 7.06 16.59 6.25
CA ILE A 118 7.44 17.91 5.73
C ILE A 118 6.60 18.17 4.48
N HIS A 119 6.08 19.39 4.34
CA HIS A 119 5.38 19.80 3.12
C HIS A 119 6.35 19.79 1.94
N VAL A 120 6.23 18.80 1.06
CA VAL A 120 7.25 18.49 0.06
C VAL A 120 7.31 19.55 -1.03
N ARG A 121 6.17 20.06 -1.49
CA ARG A 121 6.12 21.08 -2.54
C ARG A 121 6.85 22.37 -2.16
N PRO A 122 6.56 23.03 -1.02
CA PRO A 122 7.33 24.19 -0.58
C PRO A 122 8.83 23.92 -0.43
N ALA A 123 9.20 22.74 0.10
CA ALA A 123 10.61 22.36 0.24
C ALA A 123 11.31 22.20 -1.13
N ALA A 124 10.63 21.59 -2.11
CA ALA A 124 11.12 21.46 -3.48
C ALA A 124 11.24 22.83 -4.16
N GLU A 125 10.27 23.72 -3.98
CA GLU A 125 10.30 25.09 -4.51
C GLU A 125 11.49 25.89 -3.96
N ALA A 126 11.78 25.75 -2.65
CA ALA A 126 12.93 26.37 -2.02
C ALA A 126 14.26 25.83 -2.60
N LEU A 127 14.38 24.51 -2.73
CA LEU A 127 15.57 23.83 -3.29
C LEU A 127 15.84 24.28 -4.74
N LEU A 128 14.79 24.40 -5.55
CA LEU A 128 14.87 24.84 -6.95
C LEU A 128 15.04 26.36 -7.10
N ARG A 129 15.00 27.10 -5.98
CA ARG A 129 15.00 28.58 -5.93
C ARG A 129 13.83 29.17 -6.73
N TYR A 130 12.68 28.53 -6.70
CA TYR A 130 11.45 29.01 -7.35
C TYR A 130 10.81 30.12 -6.51
N THR A 131 10.77 29.96 -5.18
CA THR A 131 10.26 30.98 -4.25
C THR A 131 11.00 32.32 -4.41
N ALA A 132 12.33 32.29 -4.48
CA ALA A 132 13.16 33.49 -4.67
C ALA A 132 12.94 34.17 -6.04
N ARG A 133 12.34 33.47 -6.99
CA ARG A 133 12.03 33.96 -8.34
C ARG A 133 10.54 34.26 -8.52
N GLY A 134 9.73 34.18 -7.47
CA GLY A 134 8.28 34.35 -7.56
C GLY A 134 7.60 33.31 -8.46
N ARG A 135 8.18 32.11 -8.58
CA ARG A 135 7.62 30.98 -9.34
C ARG A 135 7.06 29.94 -8.38
N THR A 136 6.05 29.22 -8.86
CA THR A 136 5.43 28.10 -8.15
C THR A 136 5.65 26.84 -8.96
N LEU A 137 5.93 25.73 -8.29
CA LEU A 137 6.06 24.41 -8.90
C LEU A 137 4.69 23.92 -9.34
N THR A 138 4.62 23.30 -10.50
CA THR A 138 3.43 22.66 -11.05
C THR A 138 3.76 21.23 -11.45
N ARG A 139 2.73 20.37 -11.56
CA ARG A 139 2.87 18.98 -12.03
C ARG A 139 3.49 18.84 -13.43
N HIS A 140 3.57 19.95 -14.19
CA HIS A 140 4.07 19.99 -15.55
C HIS A 140 5.51 20.49 -15.66
N ASP A 141 6.15 20.87 -14.54
CA ASP A 141 7.53 21.31 -14.58
C ASP A 141 8.46 20.13 -14.93
N PRO A 142 9.38 20.28 -15.92
CA PRO A 142 10.22 19.17 -16.40
C PRO A 142 11.08 18.51 -15.32
N VAL A 143 11.40 19.24 -14.25
CA VAL A 143 12.15 18.70 -13.10
C VAL A 143 11.40 17.57 -12.41
N LEU A 144 10.06 17.63 -12.36
CA LEU A 144 9.24 16.56 -11.80
C LEU A 144 9.18 15.36 -12.73
N SER A 145 9.13 15.58 -14.05
CA SER A 145 9.24 14.47 -15.02
C SER A 145 10.58 13.75 -14.92
N LEU A 146 11.68 14.48 -14.69
CA LEU A 146 13.00 13.88 -14.46
C LEU A 146 13.06 13.11 -13.14
N LEU A 147 12.49 13.66 -12.05
CA LEU A 147 12.41 12.95 -10.78
C LEU A 147 11.61 11.65 -10.93
N GLN A 148 10.43 11.72 -11.55
CA GLN A 148 9.59 10.56 -11.83
C GLN A 148 10.39 9.53 -12.63
N TRP A 149 11.04 9.94 -13.72
CA TRP A 149 11.84 9.03 -14.55
C TRP A 149 12.97 8.33 -13.78
N VAL A 150 13.68 9.03 -12.89
CA VAL A 150 14.76 8.45 -12.07
C VAL A 150 14.20 7.48 -11.03
N GLY A 151 13.11 7.86 -10.36
CA GLY A 151 12.46 7.06 -9.32
C GLY A 151 11.51 5.98 -9.83
N GLU A 152 11.22 5.95 -11.14
CA GLU A 152 10.14 5.18 -11.75
C GLU A 152 10.18 3.69 -11.39
N VAL A 153 11.38 3.10 -11.41
CA VAL A 153 11.53 1.66 -11.15
C VAL A 153 11.34 1.28 -9.68
N ALA A 154 11.26 2.27 -8.79
CA ALA A 154 10.91 2.10 -7.38
C ALA A 154 9.47 2.54 -7.06
N ASP A 155 8.75 3.08 -8.06
CA ASP A 155 7.38 3.52 -7.90
C ASP A 155 6.42 2.32 -7.99
N PRO A 156 5.55 2.06 -7.00
CA PRO A 156 4.61 0.94 -7.08
C PRO A 156 3.64 1.04 -8.26
N GLN A 157 3.42 2.25 -8.82
CA GLN A 157 2.53 2.46 -9.96
C GLN A 157 2.89 1.60 -11.17
N VAL A 158 4.19 1.43 -11.46
CA VAL A 158 4.62 0.72 -12.69
C VAL A 158 4.44 -0.79 -12.60
N TYR A 159 4.29 -1.31 -11.38
CA TYR A 159 4.11 -2.74 -11.12
C TYR A 159 2.63 -3.12 -11.08
N ALA A 160 1.73 -2.14 -10.90
CA ALA A 160 0.32 -2.35 -10.63
C ALA A 160 -0.38 -3.24 -11.67
N ALA A 161 -0.08 -3.06 -12.95
CA ALA A 161 -0.65 -3.86 -14.05
C ALA A 161 -0.25 -5.35 -14.00
N SER A 162 0.80 -5.71 -13.25
CA SER A 162 1.25 -7.09 -13.05
C SER A 162 0.76 -7.70 -11.73
N VAL A 163 0.06 -6.92 -10.90
CA VAL A 163 -0.43 -7.39 -9.59
C VAL A 163 -1.65 -8.29 -9.76
N ILE A 164 -2.62 -7.87 -10.57
CA ILE A 164 -3.87 -8.61 -10.82
C ILE A 164 -3.96 -8.91 -12.32
N THR A 165 -3.79 -10.18 -12.69
CA THR A 165 -3.82 -10.61 -14.09
C THR A 165 -4.73 -11.83 -14.26
N PRO A 166 -5.23 -12.11 -15.48
CA PRO A 166 -5.98 -13.33 -15.75
C PRO A 166 -5.17 -14.61 -15.45
N GLU A 167 -3.87 -14.58 -15.71
CA GLU A 167 -2.97 -15.72 -15.49
C GLU A 167 -2.63 -15.92 -14.00
N GLN A 168 -2.64 -14.83 -13.22
CA GLN A 168 -2.39 -14.82 -11.79
C GLN A 168 -3.45 -13.96 -11.10
N PRO A 169 -4.67 -14.49 -10.91
CA PRO A 169 -5.72 -13.77 -10.20
C PRO A 169 -5.31 -13.63 -8.73
N ARG A 170 -4.99 -12.40 -8.32
CA ARG A 170 -4.69 -12.04 -6.93
C ARG A 170 -5.79 -11.18 -6.35
N HIS A 171 -5.87 -11.17 -5.03
CA HIS A 171 -6.82 -10.34 -4.30
C HIS A 171 -6.13 -9.11 -3.73
N VAL A 172 -6.77 -7.95 -3.81
CA VAL A 172 -6.23 -6.70 -3.28
C VAL A 172 -7.29 -6.02 -2.42
N LEU A 173 -6.88 -5.68 -1.20
CA LEU A 173 -7.66 -4.85 -0.28
C LEU A 173 -6.80 -3.65 0.13
N MET A 174 -7.18 -2.45 -0.31
CA MET A 174 -6.50 -1.21 0.05
C MET A 174 -7.37 -0.38 1.00
N PHE A 175 -6.77 0.14 2.06
CA PHE A 175 -7.38 1.08 2.99
C PHE A 175 -6.83 2.48 2.72
N GLN A 176 -7.72 3.43 2.45
CA GLN A 176 -7.40 4.85 2.30
C GLN A 176 -7.91 5.63 3.51
N GLY A 177 -7.03 6.40 4.15
CA GLY A 177 -7.45 7.45 5.07
C GLY A 177 -7.73 8.74 4.29
N ILE A 178 -8.91 9.31 4.43
CA ILE A 178 -9.30 10.46 3.59
C ILE A 178 -8.69 11.80 4.04
N LEU A 179 -8.13 11.84 5.25
CA LEU A 179 -7.38 12.95 5.83
C LEU A 179 -5.92 12.56 6.11
N ASP A 180 -5.39 11.58 5.38
CA ASP A 180 -3.98 11.18 5.48
C ASP A 180 -3.05 12.31 5.00
N THR A 181 -2.24 12.89 5.88
CA THR A 181 -1.30 13.97 5.50
C THR A 181 0.03 13.44 4.96
N TYR A 182 0.33 12.15 5.15
CA TYR A 182 1.52 11.48 4.65
C TYR A 182 1.32 10.96 3.22
N ILE A 183 0.13 10.46 2.91
CA ILE A 183 -0.32 9.96 1.60
C ILE A 183 -1.74 10.50 1.32
N PRO A 184 -1.86 11.80 0.98
CA PRO A 184 -3.17 12.40 0.70
C PRO A 184 -3.93 11.69 -0.42
N PRO A 185 -5.27 11.82 -0.47
CA PRO A 185 -6.10 11.08 -1.44
C PRO A 185 -5.62 11.15 -2.90
N PRO A 186 -5.14 12.28 -3.45
CA PRO A 186 -4.55 12.29 -4.79
C PRO A 186 -3.36 11.35 -4.97
N VAL A 187 -2.50 11.21 -3.96
CA VAL A 187 -1.34 10.29 -3.96
C VAL A 187 -1.82 8.84 -3.84
N ALA A 188 -2.82 8.59 -2.99
CA ALA A 188 -3.41 7.27 -2.82
C ALA A 188 -4.16 6.81 -4.08
N ASN A 189 -4.89 7.72 -4.72
CA ASN A 189 -5.68 7.48 -5.93
C ASN A 189 -4.80 7.10 -7.11
N ALA A 190 -3.57 7.64 -7.20
CA ALA A 190 -2.61 7.21 -8.22
C ALA A 190 -2.35 5.70 -8.17
N LEU A 191 -2.27 5.10 -6.98
CA LEU A 191 -2.06 3.66 -6.82
C LEU A 191 -3.35 2.86 -6.99
N SER A 192 -4.46 3.28 -6.36
CA SER A 192 -5.72 2.52 -6.43
C SER A 192 -6.28 2.43 -7.85
N LEU A 193 -6.15 3.51 -8.63
CA LEU A 193 -6.51 3.53 -10.06
C LEU A 193 -5.58 2.63 -10.87
N ALA A 194 -4.26 2.69 -10.64
CA ALA A 194 -3.29 1.87 -11.37
C ALA A 194 -3.47 0.36 -11.09
N LEU A 195 -3.86 0.00 -9.87
CA LEU A 195 -4.20 -1.37 -9.48
C LEU A 195 -5.57 -1.83 -10.02
N GLY A 196 -6.38 -0.91 -10.54
CA GLY A 196 -7.72 -1.22 -11.02
C GLY A 196 -8.65 -1.68 -9.91
N LEU A 197 -8.69 -0.94 -8.80
CA LEU A 197 -9.55 -1.26 -7.65
C LEU A 197 -10.92 -0.59 -7.78
N ASP A 198 -11.99 -1.33 -7.48
CA ASP A 198 -13.31 -0.75 -7.26
C ASP A 198 -13.37 -0.07 -5.87
N LEU A 199 -14.11 1.03 -5.75
CA LEU A 199 -14.36 1.69 -4.46
C LEU A 199 -15.47 0.92 -3.75
N ALA A 200 -15.16 0.27 -2.63
CA ALA A 200 -16.15 -0.46 -1.86
C ALA A 200 -16.61 0.35 -0.64
N GLY A 201 -17.92 0.42 -0.43
CA GLY A 201 -18.51 1.17 0.67
C GLY A 201 -18.81 2.62 0.31
N GLY A 202 -18.48 3.54 1.22
CA GLY A 202 -18.77 4.97 1.07
C GLY A 202 -17.65 5.73 0.37
N ASP A 203 -18.06 6.71 -0.44
CA ASP A 203 -17.20 7.73 -1.06
C ASP A 203 -16.99 8.89 -0.08
N LEU A 204 -16.15 8.66 0.93
CA LEU A 204 -15.97 9.58 2.05
C LEU A 204 -15.12 10.79 1.65
N ASP A 205 -14.16 10.63 0.74
CA ASP A 205 -13.28 11.71 0.28
C ASP A 205 -14.03 12.77 -0.55
N ALA A 206 -15.22 12.46 -1.08
CA ALA A 206 -16.11 13.42 -1.73
C ALA A 206 -16.60 14.55 -0.80
N ALA A 207 -16.61 14.34 0.53
CA ALA A 207 -16.88 15.40 1.49
C ALA A 207 -15.82 16.51 1.47
N PHE A 208 -14.66 16.25 0.85
CA PHE A 208 -13.50 17.15 0.75
C PHE A 208 -13.17 17.51 -0.71
N ALA A 209 -14.18 17.49 -1.59
CA ALA A 209 -14.02 17.82 -3.01
C ALA A 209 -13.56 19.27 -3.28
N ASP A 210 -13.61 20.15 -2.27
CA ASP A 210 -13.02 21.50 -2.31
C ASP A 210 -11.49 21.49 -2.14
N ARG A 211 -10.92 20.42 -1.58
CA ARG A 211 -9.48 20.26 -1.34
C ARG A 211 -8.78 19.47 -2.44
N PHE A 212 -9.41 18.42 -2.93
CA PHE A 212 -8.86 17.53 -3.95
C PHE A 212 -9.95 16.86 -4.77
N VAL A 213 -9.56 16.23 -5.88
CA VAL A 213 -10.48 15.43 -6.69
C VAL A 213 -10.73 14.09 -5.98
N PRO A 214 -11.98 13.77 -5.59
CA PRO A 214 -12.29 12.53 -4.90
C PRO A 214 -12.16 11.33 -5.84
N LEU A 215 -11.94 10.13 -5.28
CA LEU A 215 -11.73 8.91 -6.06
C LEU A 215 -12.91 8.62 -6.99
N SER A 216 -14.16 8.78 -6.52
CA SER A 216 -15.35 8.54 -7.33
C SER A 216 -15.43 9.38 -8.60
N ALA A 217 -14.81 10.56 -8.62
CA ALA A 217 -14.79 11.44 -9.80
C ALA A 217 -13.81 10.95 -10.89
N VAL A 218 -12.90 10.02 -10.55
CA VAL A 218 -11.84 9.54 -11.45
C VAL A 218 -11.78 8.02 -11.59
N ILE A 219 -12.58 7.27 -10.84
CA ILE A 219 -12.55 5.80 -10.83
C ILE A 219 -12.88 5.18 -12.20
N ASP A 220 -13.73 5.85 -12.98
CA ASP A 220 -14.07 5.45 -14.35
C ASP A 220 -12.87 5.47 -15.30
N LEU A 221 -11.81 6.24 -14.99
CA LEU A 221 -10.57 6.25 -15.79
C LEU A 221 -9.87 4.89 -15.77
N ALA A 222 -10.07 4.10 -14.71
CA ALA A 222 -9.58 2.73 -14.60
C ALA A 222 -10.65 1.68 -15.03
N GLY A 223 -11.78 2.14 -15.57
CA GLY A 223 -12.94 1.29 -15.88
C GLY A 223 -13.50 0.58 -14.64
N ARG A 224 -13.40 1.22 -13.48
CA ARG A 224 -13.84 0.73 -12.17
C ARG A 224 -15.06 1.49 -11.69
N ASN A 225 -15.73 0.98 -10.66
CA ASN A 225 -17.00 1.52 -10.16
C ASN A 225 -17.01 1.59 -8.62
N ALA A 226 -18.01 2.27 -8.08
CA ALA A 226 -18.38 2.15 -6.67
C ALA A 226 -19.27 0.92 -6.44
N LEU A 227 -18.99 0.15 -5.39
CA LEU A 227 -19.71 -1.06 -5.00
C LEU A 227 -20.17 -0.95 -3.54
N SER A 228 -21.33 -1.52 -3.23
CA SER A 228 -21.77 -1.68 -1.84
C SER A 228 -21.05 -2.86 -1.19
N LEU A 229 -20.64 -2.70 0.06
CA LEU A 229 -20.16 -3.82 0.89
C LEU A 229 -21.34 -4.74 1.28
N PRO A 230 -21.11 -6.05 1.50
CA PRO A 230 -19.83 -6.75 1.32
C PRO A 230 -19.47 -7.01 -0.15
N VAL A 231 -18.17 -7.07 -0.46
CA VAL A 231 -17.66 -7.35 -1.82
C VAL A 231 -16.83 -8.63 -1.86
N THR A 232 -17.08 -9.47 -2.86
CA THR A 232 -16.30 -10.68 -3.18
C THR A 232 -16.27 -10.89 -4.69
N GLY A 233 -15.14 -11.32 -5.25
CA GLY A 233 -15.05 -11.74 -6.66
C GLY A 233 -15.39 -10.67 -7.70
N ASN A 234 -15.20 -9.38 -7.40
CA ASN A 234 -15.56 -8.28 -8.30
C ASN A 234 -14.65 -8.15 -9.54
N ALA A 235 -13.48 -8.79 -9.54
CA ALA A 235 -12.49 -8.70 -10.60
C ALA A 235 -12.15 -10.06 -11.22
N MET A 236 -11.52 -10.03 -12.40
CA MET A 236 -11.08 -11.22 -13.16
C MET A 236 -12.18 -12.28 -13.33
N GLY A 237 -13.42 -11.85 -13.60
CA GLY A 237 -14.55 -12.76 -13.82
C GLY A 237 -14.95 -13.60 -12.60
N GLY A 238 -14.73 -13.10 -11.39
CA GLY A 238 -15.02 -13.82 -10.14
C GLY A 238 -13.79 -14.37 -9.43
N ALA A 239 -12.63 -14.38 -10.09
CA ALA A 239 -11.41 -14.97 -9.54
C ALA A 239 -10.68 -14.05 -8.55
N SER A 240 -10.96 -12.75 -8.55
CA SER A 240 -10.28 -11.76 -7.72
C SER A 240 -11.26 -10.87 -6.96
N THR A 241 -10.94 -10.56 -5.70
CA THR A 241 -11.54 -9.47 -4.95
C THR A 241 -10.53 -8.33 -4.94
N ALA A 242 -10.86 -7.21 -5.56
CA ALA A 242 -9.93 -6.11 -5.81
C ALA A 242 -10.62 -4.79 -5.50
N VAL A 243 -10.44 -4.29 -4.28
CA VAL A 243 -11.17 -3.12 -3.79
C VAL A 243 -10.28 -2.19 -2.98
N VAL A 244 -10.68 -0.92 -2.98
CA VAL A 244 -10.23 0.10 -2.03
C VAL A 244 -11.42 0.52 -1.17
N VAL A 245 -11.18 0.64 0.14
CA VAL A 245 -12.16 1.14 1.12
C VAL A 245 -11.60 2.41 1.76
N GLN A 246 -12.45 3.40 1.97
CA GLN A 246 -12.10 4.66 2.60
C GLN A 246 -12.53 4.67 4.07
N HIS A 247 -11.72 5.29 4.92
CA HIS A 247 -11.97 5.43 6.35
C HIS A 247 -11.66 6.84 6.83
N ASP A 248 -12.48 7.32 7.77
CA ASP A 248 -12.19 8.51 8.56
C ASP A 248 -11.16 8.21 9.66
N GLU A 249 -10.27 9.16 9.91
CA GLU A 249 -9.44 9.19 11.13
C GLU A 249 -10.30 9.26 12.39
N ASP A 250 -9.73 8.94 13.56
CA ASP A 250 -10.44 9.02 14.85
C ASP A 250 -10.15 10.27 15.68
N GLY A 251 -9.28 11.14 15.16
CA GLY A 251 -8.81 12.35 15.83
C GLY A 251 -7.72 12.10 16.88
N VAL A 252 -7.24 10.86 17.04
CA VAL A 252 -6.08 10.51 17.87
C VAL A 252 -4.81 10.49 17.02
N GLU A 253 -4.83 9.76 15.90
CA GLU A 253 -3.72 9.69 14.95
C GLU A 253 -4.19 10.16 13.56
N ASP A 254 -3.22 10.51 12.71
CA ASP A 254 -3.46 10.96 11.33
C ASP A 254 -4.21 9.90 10.50
N GLY A 255 -4.96 10.33 9.47
CA GLY A 255 -5.59 9.43 8.49
C GLY A 255 -4.67 8.34 7.91
N HIS A 256 -3.35 8.53 7.96
CA HIS A 256 -2.35 7.52 7.64
C HIS A 256 -2.55 6.20 8.40
N GLU A 257 -2.87 6.28 9.69
CA GLU A 257 -2.89 5.13 10.61
C GLU A 257 -4.30 4.50 10.74
N VAL A 258 -5.25 4.82 9.85
CA VAL A 258 -6.65 4.36 9.93
C VAL A 258 -6.77 2.84 10.08
N VAL A 259 -5.83 2.08 9.52
CA VAL A 259 -5.83 0.62 9.57
C VAL A 259 -5.67 0.06 10.99
N PHE A 260 -5.18 0.86 11.94
CA PHE A 260 -4.95 0.47 13.33
C PHE A 260 -5.87 1.20 14.32
N GLN A 261 -6.31 2.43 14.01
CA GLN A 261 -7.08 3.28 14.92
C GLN A 261 -8.52 2.82 15.12
N ARG A 262 -9.20 2.46 14.03
CA ARG A 262 -10.63 2.13 14.05
C ARG A 262 -10.82 0.62 14.18
N PRO A 263 -11.93 0.14 14.80
CA PRO A 263 -12.21 -1.29 14.86
C PRO A 263 -12.59 -1.90 13.50
N GLU A 264 -12.91 -1.07 12.51
CA GLU A 264 -13.41 -1.54 11.22
C GLU A 264 -12.32 -2.12 10.29
N PRO A 265 -11.20 -1.43 9.99
CA PRO A 265 -10.15 -2.03 9.17
C PRO A 265 -9.58 -3.34 9.73
N PRO A 266 -9.29 -3.47 11.04
CA PRO A 266 -8.90 -4.75 11.66
C PRO A 266 -9.90 -5.87 11.46
N ARG A 267 -11.19 -5.56 11.54
CA ARG A 267 -12.24 -6.55 11.23
C ARG A 267 -12.23 -6.91 9.74
N GLN A 268 -12.15 -5.93 8.86
CA GLN A 268 -12.16 -6.16 7.40
C GLN A 268 -10.99 -7.01 6.94
N TYR A 269 -9.74 -6.66 7.28
CA TYR A 269 -8.61 -7.48 6.86
C TYR A 269 -8.58 -8.84 7.55
N ARG A 270 -9.08 -8.97 8.79
CA ARG A 270 -9.22 -10.28 9.44
C ARG A 270 -10.22 -11.17 8.70
N CYS A 271 -11.41 -10.67 8.37
CA CYS A 271 -12.42 -11.44 7.64
C CYS A 271 -11.95 -11.77 6.22
N PHE A 272 -11.24 -10.84 5.58
CA PHE A 272 -10.62 -11.06 4.28
C PHE A 272 -9.57 -12.18 4.33
N LEU A 273 -8.68 -12.19 5.33
CA LEU A 273 -7.69 -13.26 5.52
C LEU A 273 -8.32 -14.61 5.89
N GLN A 274 -9.39 -14.61 6.71
CA GLN A 274 -10.12 -15.83 7.06
C GLN A 274 -10.78 -16.45 5.81
N SER A 275 -11.45 -15.63 5.01
CA SER A 275 -12.09 -16.10 3.77
C SER A 275 -11.08 -16.48 2.69
N LEU A 276 -9.89 -15.86 2.63
CA LEU A 276 -8.82 -16.25 1.70
C LEU A 276 -8.43 -17.73 1.79
N GLY A 277 -8.48 -18.30 3.00
CA GLY A 277 -8.22 -19.72 3.24
C GLY A 277 -9.41 -20.65 2.98
N ALA A 278 -10.63 -20.12 2.95
CA ALA A 278 -11.88 -20.88 2.94
C ALA A 278 -12.67 -20.82 1.62
N SER A 279 -12.48 -19.79 0.80
CA SER A 279 -13.23 -19.55 -0.44
C SER A 279 -12.31 -19.33 -1.65
N ALA A 280 -12.91 -19.37 -2.85
CA ALA A 280 -12.20 -19.09 -4.10
C ALA A 280 -11.76 -17.61 -4.21
N ALA A 281 -12.55 -16.69 -3.67
CA ALA A 281 -12.22 -15.27 -3.53
C ALA A 281 -12.61 -14.79 -2.13
N PRO A 282 -11.74 -14.04 -1.43
CA PRO A 282 -12.01 -13.52 -0.10
C PRO A 282 -13.08 -12.42 -0.12
N THR A 283 -13.71 -12.19 1.02
CA THR A 283 -14.78 -11.21 1.18
C THR A 283 -14.31 -10.02 2.00
N VAL A 284 -14.59 -8.81 1.51
CA VAL A 284 -14.46 -7.57 2.28
C VAL A 284 -15.83 -7.26 2.88
N VAL A 285 -15.92 -7.33 4.20
CA VAL A 285 -17.19 -7.22 4.94
C VAL A 285 -17.61 -5.76 5.14
N ALA A 286 -18.91 -5.53 5.33
CA ALA A 286 -19.42 -4.23 5.76
C ALA A 286 -19.04 -3.93 7.22
N ARG A 287 -19.28 -2.69 7.64
CA ARG A 287 -18.92 -2.20 8.97
C ARG A 287 -19.49 -3.05 10.10
N ASP A 288 -20.74 -3.51 10.04
CA ASP A 288 -21.36 -4.19 11.19
C ASP A 288 -21.43 -5.73 11.03
N ASP A 289 -20.88 -6.25 9.94
CA ASP A 289 -20.98 -7.67 9.60
C ASP A 289 -19.89 -8.52 10.28
N GLY A 290 -20.25 -9.76 10.62
CA GLY A 290 -19.30 -10.79 11.05
C GLY A 290 -18.47 -11.33 9.89
N CYS A 291 -17.40 -12.05 10.21
CA CYS A 291 -16.65 -12.78 9.18
C CYS A 291 -17.49 -13.95 8.64
N PRO A 292 -17.44 -14.22 7.32
CA PRO A 292 -18.16 -15.32 6.69
C PRO A 292 -17.61 -16.70 7.09
#